data_AF-A0A3C1TDA6-F1
#
_entry.id   AF-A0A3C1TDA6-F1
#
_cell.length_a   1.000
_cell.length_b   1.000
_cell.length_c   1.000
_cell.angle_alpha   90.00
_cell.angle_beta   90.00
_cell.angle_gamma   90.00
#
_symmetry.space_group_name_H-M   'P 1'
#
loop_
_entity.id
_entity.type
_entity.pdbx_description
1 polymer ?
#
loop_
_entity_poly.entity_id
_entity_poly.type
_entity_poly.pdbx_seq_one_letter_code
_entity_poly.pdbx_strand_id
1 'polypeptide(L)'
;MLQLRPMLLCASLMLSTSAIVLAQPAPLSSLYKQTSDVHHLMANYAADRGSLIRFYVIENSPERRQRLERLSTDYLQQLKKLDFDKLPVDSQVDYLLFQRNLQVDLRELAKEANEVSQTQAWFPFADRIYALEKSRRRGTSVEGEKIAIELNALAREVAEARKMVEKLDKIDPILADRASGTATGLKSAMKSVFEFYNAYDPDFTWWVPQPYQKLDSA
;
A
#
# COMPACT_ATOMS: atom_id res chain seq x y z
N MET A 1 -68.49 -48.01 -58.03
CA MET A 1 -69.72 -47.21 -57.85
C MET A 1 -69.39 -45.96 -57.06
N LEU A 2 -70.01 -44.85 -57.49
CA LEU A 2 -69.79 -43.46 -57.12
C LEU A 2 -70.09 -43.12 -55.65
N GLN A 3 -69.33 -42.13 -55.16
CA GLN A 3 -69.69 -41.01 -54.27
C GLN A 3 -70.20 -41.29 -52.84
N LEU A 4 -69.53 -40.71 -51.86
CA LEU A 4 -69.92 -39.41 -51.28
C LEU A 4 -68.77 -38.85 -50.41
N ARG A 5 -68.44 -37.57 -50.59
CA ARG A 5 -67.59 -36.79 -49.67
C ARG A 5 -68.48 -36.16 -48.59
N PRO A 6 -67.97 -36.01 -47.37
CA PRO A 6 -68.25 -34.83 -46.57
C PRO A 6 -66.96 -34.03 -46.33
N MET A 7 -67.13 -32.74 -46.57
CA MET A 7 -66.21 -31.63 -46.35
C MET A 7 -66.11 -31.39 -44.82
N LEU A 8 -64.91 -31.45 -44.25
CA LEU A 8 -64.66 -31.05 -42.86
C LEU A 8 -63.81 -29.78 -42.85
N LEU A 9 -64.43 -28.76 -42.29
CA LEU A 9 -64.05 -27.36 -42.18
C LEU A 9 -63.09 -27.17 -40.99
N CYS A 10 -62.09 -26.31 -41.20
CA CYS A 10 -61.35 -25.46 -40.25
C CYS A 10 -61.35 -25.80 -38.74
N ALA A 11 -60.15 -25.93 -38.17
CA ALA A 11 -59.62 -24.96 -37.20
C ALA A 11 -58.17 -25.33 -36.82
N SER A 12 -57.20 -24.81 -37.55
CA SER A 12 -55.81 -24.77 -37.10
C SER A 12 -55.68 -23.72 -35.99
N LEU A 13 -55.71 -24.18 -34.74
CA LEU A 13 -55.47 -23.36 -33.57
C LEU A 13 -53.98 -23.00 -33.53
N MET A 14 -53.61 -21.87 -34.13
CA MET A 14 -52.29 -21.27 -33.89
C MET A 14 -52.28 -20.72 -32.46
N LEU A 15 -51.76 -21.51 -31.52
CA LEU A 15 -51.34 -21.00 -30.22
C LEU A 15 -50.15 -20.07 -30.46
N SER A 16 -50.43 -18.78 -30.59
CA SER A 16 -49.46 -17.73 -30.33
C SER A 16 -49.07 -17.83 -28.86
N THR A 17 -47.99 -18.55 -28.56
CA THR A 17 -47.31 -18.44 -27.26
C THR A 17 -46.76 -17.03 -27.17
N SER A 18 -47.52 -16.13 -26.58
CA SER A 18 -46.97 -14.91 -26.02
C SER A 18 -45.94 -15.35 -24.99
N ALA A 19 -44.66 -15.26 -25.36
CA ALA A 19 -43.59 -15.32 -24.39
C ALA A 19 -43.85 -14.19 -23.41
N ILE A 20 -44.36 -14.55 -22.22
CA ILE A 20 -44.35 -13.64 -21.08
C ILE A 20 -42.87 -13.43 -20.82
N VAL A 21 -42.34 -12.32 -21.33
CA VAL A 21 -41.09 -11.75 -20.83
C VAL A 21 -41.40 -11.40 -19.40
N LEU A 22 -41.16 -12.34 -18.49
CA LEU A 22 -41.03 -12.02 -17.08
C LEU A 22 -39.87 -11.04 -17.03
N ALA A 23 -40.21 -9.76 -16.88
CA ALA A 23 -39.25 -8.72 -16.59
C ALA A 23 -38.33 -9.27 -15.50
N GLN A 24 -37.02 -9.29 -15.79
CA GLN A 24 -36.04 -9.53 -14.73
C GLN A 24 -36.40 -8.57 -13.59
N PRO A 25 -36.53 -9.03 -12.33
CA PRO A 25 -36.65 -8.09 -11.23
C PRO A 25 -35.48 -7.12 -11.35
N ALA A 26 -35.77 -5.83 -11.27
CA ALA A 26 -34.75 -4.79 -11.31
C ALA A 26 -33.57 -5.18 -10.40
N PRO A 27 -32.31 -5.04 -10.82
CA PRO A 27 -31.21 -5.42 -9.96
C PRO A 27 -31.15 -4.48 -8.75
N LEU A 28 -31.16 -5.13 -7.58
CA LEU A 28 -30.79 -4.67 -6.24
C LEU A 28 -31.71 -3.64 -5.57
N SER A 29 -32.80 -4.14 -4.97
CA SER A 29 -33.37 -3.52 -3.77
C SER A 29 -32.98 -4.30 -2.51
N SER A 30 -32.09 -3.69 -1.72
CA SER A 30 -31.76 -3.92 -0.30
C SER A 30 -31.24 -5.29 0.14
N LEU A 31 -30.11 -5.75 -0.40
CA LEU A 31 -29.26 -6.64 0.40
C LEU A 31 -28.49 -5.78 1.42
N TYR A 32 -28.99 -5.79 2.66
CA TYR A 32 -28.52 -5.12 3.87
C TYR A 32 -28.68 -3.59 3.96
N LYS A 33 -29.71 -3.15 4.69
CA LYS A 33 -29.81 -1.80 5.33
C LYS A 33 -28.75 -1.60 6.44
N GLN A 34 -27.64 -2.33 6.40
CA GLN A 34 -26.71 -2.47 7.52
C GLN A 34 -25.31 -1.97 7.19
N THR A 35 -25.04 -1.60 5.94
CA THR A 35 -23.76 -1.03 5.52
C THR A 35 -24.03 0.17 4.62
N SER A 36 -23.42 1.32 4.90
CA SER A 36 -23.56 2.52 4.07
C SER A 36 -22.98 2.29 2.66
N ASP A 37 -23.39 3.12 1.68
CA ASP A 37 -22.85 3.05 0.31
C ASP A 37 -21.33 3.30 0.27
N VAL A 38 -20.79 3.93 1.32
CA VAL A 38 -19.36 4.22 1.49
C VAL A 38 -18.62 3.07 2.18
N HIS A 39 -19.33 2.21 2.91
CA HIS A 39 -18.75 1.15 3.75
C HIS A 39 -17.80 0.23 2.95
N HIS A 40 -18.19 -0.16 1.73
CA HIS A 40 -17.34 -1.02 0.89
C HIS A 40 -15.99 -0.37 0.57
N LEU A 41 -15.96 0.94 0.26
CA LEU A 41 -14.71 1.67 0.04
C LEU A 41 -13.87 1.74 1.32
N MET A 42 -14.50 1.97 2.48
CA MET A 42 -13.79 2.01 3.76
C MET A 42 -13.17 0.65 4.14
N ALA A 43 -13.92 -0.44 3.94
CA ALA A 43 -13.46 -1.80 4.23
C ALA A 43 -12.27 -2.17 3.35
N ASN A 44 -12.34 -1.89 2.04
CA ASN A 44 -11.24 -2.16 1.13
C ASN A 44 -10.03 -1.27 1.43
N TYR A 45 -10.23 0.01 1.75
CA TYR A 45 -9.14 0.89 2.17
C TYR A 45 -8.42 0.35 3.40
N ALA A 46 -9.16 -0.13 4.41
CA ALA A 46 -8.58 -0.70 5.61
C ALA A 46 -7.76 -1.97 5.30
N ALA A 47 -8.27 -2.86 4.44
CA ALA A 47 -7.58 -4.06 4.01
C ALA A 47 -6.30 -3.75 3.21
N ASP A 48 -6.39 -2.84 2.24
CA ASP A 48 -5.28 -2.42 1.39
C ASP A 48 -4.21 -1.69 2.19
N ARG A 49 -4.62 -0.74 3.04
CA ARG A 49 -3.70 -0.03 3.95
C ARG A 49 -3.01 -1.01 4.88
N GLY A 50 -3.74 -1.96 5.45
CA GLY A 50 -3.15 -3.02 6.27
C GLY A 50 -2.10 -3.84 5.51
N SER A 51 -2.39 -4.18 4.24
CA SER A 51 -1.47 -4.93 3.38
C SER A 51 -0.22 -4.12 3.04
N LEU A 52 -0.38 -2.83 2.67
CA LEU A 52 0.75 -1.94 2.42
C LEU A 52 1.60 -1.75 3.67
N ILE A 53 0.99 -1.63 4.85
CA ILE A 53 1.76 -1.41 6.08
C ILE A 53 2.60 -2.62 6.45
N ARG A 54 2.08 -3.84 6.26
CA ARG A 54 2.82 -5.09 6.49
C ARG A 54 3.86 -5.39 5.42
N PHE A 55 3.70 -4.86 4.20
CA PHE A 55 4.65 -5.08 3.12
C PHE A 55 5.78 -4.03 3.10
N TYR A 56 5.43 -2.75 3.26
CA TYR A 56 6.37 -1.63 3.33
C TYR A 56 6.64 -1.27 4.80
N VAL A 57 7.29 -2.17 5.53
CA VAL A 57 7.46 -2.09 7.00
C VAL A 57 8.41 -0.99 7.47
N ILE A 58 9.29 -0.50 6.60
CA ILE A 58 10.32 0.47 6.98
C ILE A 58 9.68 1.87 7.11
N GLU A 59 9.52 2.31 8.35
CA GLU A 59 9.03 3.64 8.69
C GLU A 59 9.96 4.74 8.16
N ASN A 60 9.39 5.91 7.87
CA ASN A 60 10.07 7.06 7.25
C ASN A 60 10.75 6.77 5.89
N SER A 61 10.59 5.57 5.31
CA SER A 61 11.16 5.28 4.00
C SER A 61 10.38 5.99 2.88
N PRO A 62 11.07 6.53 1.85
CA PRO A 62 10.41 7.20 0.74
C PRO A 62 9.37 6.33 0.03
N GLU A 63 9.70 5.06 -0.23
CA GLU A 63 8.81 4.14 -0.93
C GLU A 63 7.53 3.87 -0.12
N ARG A 64 7.64 3.59 1.19
CA ARG A 64 6.46 3.39 2.06
C ARG A 64 5.49 4.58 1.96
N ARG A 65 6.03 5.79 2.12
CA ARG A 65 5.26 7.03 2.09
C ARG A 65 4.55 7.22 0.76
N GLN A 66 5.27 7.10 -0.35
CA GLN A 66 4.70 7.22 -1.70
C GLN A 66 3.59 6.19 -1.96
N ARG A 67 3.73 4.97 -1.45
CA ARG A 67 2.72 3.91 -1.62
C ARG A 67 1.45 4.21 -0.81
N LEU A 68 1.59 4.76 0.40
CA LEU A 68 0.45 5.19 1.21
C LEU A 68 -0.22 6.44 0.63
N GLU A 69 0.56 7.40 0.12
CA GLU A 69 0.05 8.61 -0.53
C GLU A 69 -0.79 8.25 -1.77
N ARG A 70 -0.26 7.34 -2.59
CA ARG A 70 -1.00 6.82 -3.75
C ARG A 70 -2.29 6.13 -3.31
N LEU A 71 -2.24 5.27 -2.29
CA LEU A 71 -3.44 4.60 -1.78
C LEU A 71 -4.51 5.62 -1.37
N SER A 72 -4.17 6.58 -0.51
CA SER A 72 -5.13 7.56 -0.01
C SER A 72 -5.68 8.44 -1.15
N THR A 73 -4.84 8.79 -2.13
CA THR A 73 -5.25 9.54 -3.33
C THR A 73 -6.22 8.74 -4.19
N ASP A 74 -5.91 7.48 -4.48
CA ASP A 74 -6.73 6.60 -5.31
C ASP A 74 -8.10 6.36 -4.66
N TYR A 75 -8.16 6.19 -3.34
CA TYR A 75 -9.44 6.07 -2.61
C TYR A 75 -10.22 7.38 -2.53
N LEU A 76 -9.55 8.53 -2.42
CA LEU A 76 -10.21 9.83 -2.48
C LEU A 76 -10.84 10.06 -3.88
N GLN A 77 -10.17 9.62 -4.94
CA GLN A 77 -10.71 9.66 -6.30
C GLN A 77 -11.91 8.72 -6.48
N GLN A 78 -11.87 7.52 -5.90
CA GLN A 78 -13.01 6.60 -5.91
C GLN A 78 -14.20 7.16 -5.15
N LEU A 79 -13.96 7.73 -3.96
CA LEU A 79 -15.00 8.36 -3.14
C LEU A 79 -15.71 9.49 -3.90
N LYS A 80 -14.96 10.35 -4.60
CA LYS A 80 -15.50 11.46 -5.43
C LYS A 80 -16.41 11.01 -6.59
N LYS A 81 -16.43 9.73 -6.95
CA LYS A 81 -17.33 9.20 -7.99
C LYS A 81 -18.74 8.92 -7.46
N LEU A 82 -18.95 8.91 -6.14
CA LEU A 82 -20.26 8.75 -5.55
C LEU A 82 -21.05 10.06 -5.68
N ASP A 83 -22.33 9.95 -6.02
CA ASP A 83 -23.25 11.09 -6.09
C ASP A 83 -23.72 11.45 -4.69
N PHE A 84 -22.99 12.36 -4.03
CA PHE A 84 -23.18 12.71 -2.61
C PHE A 84 -24.63 13.12 -2.29
N ASP A 85 -25.27 13.89 -3.17
CA ASP A 85 -26.62 14.41 -2.95
C ASP A 85 -27.70 13.32 -3.01
N LYS A 86 -27.37 12.17 -3.62
CA LYS A 86 -28.25 10.99 -3.66
C LYS A 86 -27.99 9.99 -2.55
N LEU A 87 -26.93 10.18 -1.75
CA LEU A 87 -26.63 9.28 -0.64
C LEU A 87 -27.63 9.48 0.50
N PRO A 88 -28.08 8.38 1.17
CA PRO A 88 -28.78 8.47 2.43
C PRO A 88 -27.94 9.20 3.51
N VAL A 89 -28.60 9.78 4.51
CA VAL A 89 -27.94 10.65 5.51
C VAL A 89 -26.78 9.95 6.25
N ASP A 90 -26.95 8.68 6.61
CA ASP A 90 -25.89 7.87 7.23
C ASP A 90 -24.69 7.70 6.29
N SER A 91 -24.93 7.46 5.01
CA SER A 91 -23.89 7.37 3.98
C SER A 91 -23.20 8.71 3.71
N GLN A 92 -23.91 9.85 3.81
CA GLN A 92 -23.30 11.18 3.73
C GLN A 92 -22.35 11.45 4.90
N VAL A 93 -22.72 11.01 6.12
CA VAL A 93 -21.84 11.12 7.29
C VAL A 93 -20.57 10.30 7.08
N ASP A 94 -20.70 9.03 6.67
CA ASP A 94 -19.55 8.17 6.38
C ASP A 94 -18.66 8.74 5.27
N TYR A 95 -19.27 9.29 4.21
CA TYR A 95 -18.55 9.97 3.14
C TYR A 95 -17.66 11.09 3.68
N LEU A 96 -18.23 12.01 4.48
CA LEU A 96 -17.51 13.16 5.01
C LEU A 96 -16.40 12.74 5.98
N LEU A 97 -16.67 11.77 6.86
CA LEU A 97 -15.69 11.25 7.81
C LEU A 97 -14.54 10.55 7.09
N PHE A 98 -14.85 9.72 6.10
CA PHE A 98 -13.83 9.01 5.32
C PHE A 98 -13.00 9.98 4.48
N GLN A 99 -13.63 10.94 3.81
CA GLN A 99 -12.95 12.00 3.08
C GLN A 99 -11.96 12.78 3.97
N ARG A 100 -12.43 13.22 5.15
CA ARG A 100 -11.60 13.90 6.13
C ARG A 100 -10.41 13.04 6.55
N ASN A 101 -10.61 11.76 6.84
CA ASN A 101 -9.54 10.85 7.25
C ASN A 101 -8.48 10.70 6.15
N LEU A 102 -8.90 10.48 4.89
CA LEU A 102 -7.97 10.41 3.75
C LEU A 102 -7.17 11.70 3.58
N GLN A 103 -7.82 12.86 3.76
CA GLN A 103 -7.15 14.16 3.69
C GLN A 103 -6.20 14.41 4.86
N VAL A 104 -6.51 13.92 6.06
CA VAL A 104 -5.58 13.92 7.20
C VAL A 104 -4.37 13.06 6.88
N ASP A 105 -4.58 11.82 6.42
CA ASP A 105 -3.50 10.90 6.05
C ASP A 105 -2.56 11.54 5.01
N LEU A 106 -3.10 12.15 3.95
CA LEU A 106 -2.31 12.85 2.94
C LEU A 106 -1.52 14.04 3.51
N ARG A 107 -2.09 14.81 4.44
CA ARG A 107 -1.40 15.93 5.09
C ARG A 107 -0.25 15.46 5.98
N GLU A 108 -0.45 14.39 6.75
CA GLU A 108 0.60 13.82 7.59
C GLU A 108 1.73 13.22 6.74
N LEU A 109 1.41 12.56 5.62
CA LEU A 109 2.40 12.06 4.66
C LEU A 109 3.18 13.20 4.01
N ALA A 110 2.53 14.32 3.66
CA ALA A 110 3.19 15.50 3.11
C ALA A 110 4.07 16.22 4.15
N LYS A 111 3.64 16.25 5.42
CA LYS A 111 4.44 16.76 6.54
C LYS A 111 5.71 15.92 6.72
N GLU A 112 5.57 14.60 6.75
CA GLU A 112 6.71 13.68 6.78
C GLU A 112 7.62 13.85 5.55
N ALA A 113 7.03 13.92 4.34
CA ALA A 113 7.54 14.61 3.14
C ALA A 113 8.65 15.63 3.41
N ASN A 114 8.15 16.76 3.91
CA ASN A 114 8.89 17.97 4.13
C ASN A 114 9.97 17.81 5.20
N GLU A 115 9.67 17.15 6.32
CA GLU A 115 10.61 16.98 7.43
C GLU A 115 11.80 16.07 7.04
N VAL A 116 11.56 14.97 6.34
CA VAL A 116 12.66 14.10 5.86
C VAL A 116 13.51 14.81 4.81
N SER A 117 12.91 15.62 3.93
CA SER A 117 13.69 16.37 2.94
C SER A 117 14.69 17.34 3.58
N GLN A 118 14.35 17.90 4.75
CA GLN A 118 15.21 18.79 5.52
C GLN A 118 16.36 18.06 6.23
N THR A 119 16.21 16.76 6.50
CA THR A 119 17.22 15.94 7.18
C THR A 119 17.99 15.02 6.22
N GLN A 120 17.65 15.04 4.93
CA GLN A 120 18.25 14.14 3.93
C GLN A 120 19.78 14.21 3.89
N ALA A 121 20.36 15.40 4.06
CA ALA A 121 21.81 15.60 4.06
C ALA A 121 22.52 14.87 5.22
N TRP A 122 21.80 14.50 6.29
CA TRP A 122 22.34 13.74 7.42
C TRP A 122 22.41 12.23 7.14
N PHE A 123 21.74 11.77 6.08
CA PHE A 123 21.68 10.36 5.69
C PHE A 123 22.09 10.13 4.23
N PRO A 124 23.31 10.53 3.81
CA PRO A 124 23.75 10.40 2.42
C PRO A 124 23.81 8.95 1.92
N PHE A 125 23.79 7.98 2.86
CA PHE A 125 23.85 6.54 2.61
C PHE A 125 22.46 5.87 2.58
N ALA A 126 21.37 6.60 2.88
CA ALA A 126 20.04 6.01 3.08
C ALA A 126 19.53 5.23 1.86
N ASP A 127 19.68 5.79 0.66
CA ASP A 127 19.15 5.19 -0.58
C ASP A 127 19.77 3.81 -0.86
N ARG A 128 21.04 3.61 -0.49
CA ARG A 128 21.74 2.32 -0.64
C ARG A 128 21.17 1.28 0.31
N ILE A 129 20.91 1.64 1.57
CA ILE A 129 20.25 0.76 2.55
C ILE A 129 18.83 0.42 2.10
N TYR A 130 18.05 1.41 1.64
CA TYR A 130 16.70 1.17 1.12
C TYR A 130 16.71 0.29 -0.13
N ALA A 131 17.72 0.40 -1.00
CA ALA A 131 17.87 -0.47 -2.17
C ALA A 131 18.12 -1.94 -1.77
N LEU A 132 18.97 -2.18 -0.77
CA LEU A 132 19.23 -3.52 -0.24
C LEU A 132 17.95 -4.16 0.32
N GLU A 133 17.21 -3.43 1.16
CA GLU A 133 15.97 -3.95 1.75
C GLU A 133 14.86 -4.12 0.71
N LYS A 134 14.78 -3.24 -0.30
CA LYS A 134 13.86 -3.39 -1.44
C LYS A 134 14.16 -4.64 -2.25
N SER A 135 15.44 -4.96 -2.48
CA SER A 135 15.84 -6.19 -3.15
C SER A 135 15.43 -7.42 -2.34
N ARG A 136 15.71 -7.39 -1.02
CA ARG A 136 15.30 -8.45 -0.08
C ARG A 136 13.79 -8.68 -0.07
N ARG A 137 12.96 -7.63 -0.08
CA ARG A 137 11.49 -7.80 -0.11
C ARG A 137 11.00 -8.59 -1.32
N ARG A 138 11.76 -8.62 -2.41
CA ARG A 138 11.46 -9.39 -3.62
C ARG A 138 12.07 -10.78 -3.62
N GLY A 139 12.81 -11.16 -2.58
CA GLY A 139 13.45 -12.47 -2.45
C GLY A 139 14.56 -12.71 -3.48
N THR A 140 15.23 -11.65 -3.93
CA THR A 140 16.34 -11.78 -4.90
C THR A 140 17.51 -12.52 -4.27
N SER A 141 18.25 -13.32 -5.03
CA SER A 141 19.57 -13.81 -4.58
C SER A 141 20.58 -12.64 -4.53
N VAL A 142 21.58 -12.75 -3.66
CA VAL A 142 22.62 -11.74 -3.45
C VAL A 142 23.99 -12.41 -3.41
N GLU A 143 25.03 -11.67 -3.80
CA GLU A 143 26.42 -12.11 -3.68
C GLU A 143 26.98 -11.60 -2.35
N GLY A 144 27.25 -12.51 -1.42
CA GLY A 144 27.63 -12.22 -0.04
C GLY A 144 28.88 -11.33 0.07
N GLU A 145 29.90 -11.60 -0.75
CA GLU A 145 31.13 -10.80 -0.79
C GLU A 145 30.84 -9.34 -1.19
N LYS A 146 30.00 -9.12 -2.20
CA LYS A 146 29.62 -7.76 -2.64
C LYS A 146 28.82 -7.04 -1.56
N ILE A 147 27.91 -7.74 -0.88
CA ILE A 147 27.17 -7.16 0.26
C ILE A 147 28.13 -6.80 1.40
N ALA A 148 29.10 -7.66 1.73
CA ALA A 148 30.08 -7.39 2.77
C ALA A 148 30.96 -6.15 2.47
N ILE A 149 31.38 -5.98 1.22
CA ILE A 149 32.11 -4.79 0.76
C ILE A 149 31.22 -3.54 0.92
N GLU A 150 29.97 -3.63 0.47
CA GLU A 150 28.98 -2.56 0.56
C GLU A 150 28.73 -2.14 2.02
N LEU A 151 28.53 -3.09 2.93
CA LEU A 151 28.25 -2.79 4.34
C LEU A 151 29.45 -2.15 5.05
N ASN A 152 30.68 -2.54 4.68
CA ASN A 152 31.88 -1.89 5.19
C ASN A 152 32.00 -0.44 4.72
N ALA A 153 31.63 -0.13 3.47
CA ALA A 153 31.59 1.22 2.96
C ALA A 153 30.52 2.05 3.68
N LEU A 154 29.31 1.50 3.80
CA LEU A 154 28.20 2.13 4.54
C LEU A 154 28.60 2.43 5.99
N ALA A 155 29.29 1.52 6.69
CA ALA A 155 29.71 1.75 8.08
C ALA A 155 30.65 2.96 8.22
N ARG A 156 31.51 3.21 7.22
CA ARG A 156 32.37 4.41 7.19
C ARG A 156 31.54 5.67 6.94
N GLU A 157 30.61 5.62 6.00
CA GLU A 157 29.73 6.74 5.68
C GLU A 157 28.82 7.12 6.86
N VAL A 158 28.28 6.13 7.58
CA VAL A 158 27.52 6.36 8.83
C VAL A 158 28.39 7.06 9.87
N ALA A 159 29.62 6.58 10.09
CA ALA A 159 30.53 7.19 11.05
C ALA A 159 30.89 8.65 10.69
N GLU A 160 31.08 8.97 9.41
CA GLU A 160 31.31 10.35 8.97
C GLU A 160 30.05 11.21 9.07
N ALA A 161 28.89 10.68 8.68
CA ALA A 161 27.61 11.37 8.83
C ALA A 161 27.31 11.71 10.29
N ARG A 162 27.58 10.78 11.20
CA ARG A 162 27.47 11.02 12.65
C ARG A 162 28.35 12.18 13.11
N LYS A 163 29.63 12.23 12.71
CA LYS A 163 30.52 13.36 13.03
C LYS A 163 30.03 14.68 12.45
N MET A 164 29.37 14.68 11.28
CA MET A 164 28.79 15.88 10.71
C MET A 164 27.60 16.37 11.53
N VAL A 165 26.72 15.47 11.94
CA VAL A 165 25.53 15.78 12.77
C VAL A 165 25.94 16.23 14.18
N GLU A 166 26.96 15.62 14.78
CA GLU A 166 27.50 16.01 16.11
C GLU A 166 28.04 17.45 16.15
N LYS A 167 28.40 18.03 15.00
CA LYS A 167 28.89 19.41 14.89
C LYS A 167 27.76 20.44 14.72
N LEU A 168 26.50 20.01 14.64
CA LEU A 168 25.37 20.92 14.51
C LEU A 168 25.05 21.51 15.89
N ASP A 169 25.23 22.82 16.04
CA ASP A 169 25.02 23.52 17.32
C ASP A 169 23.57 23.46 17.82
N LYS A 170 22.61 23.56 16.90
CA LYS A 170 21.17 23.53 17.19
C LYS A 170 20.42 22.79 16.10
N ILE A 171 19.70 21.75 16.51
CA ILE A 171 18.78 21.02 15.67
C ILE A 171 17.36 21.31 16.16
N ASP A 172 16.46 21.65 15.24
CA ASP A 172 15.04 21.78 15.56
C ASP A 172 14.51 20.45 16.15
N PRO A 173 13.79 20.45 17.30
CA PRO A 173 13.35 19.22 17.94
C PRO A 173 12.49 18.31 17.06
N ILE A 174 11.69 18.87 16.15
CA ILE A 174 10.84 18.11 15.22
C ILE A 174 11.72 17.42 14.18
N LEU A 175 12.72 18.12 13.65
CA LEU A 175 13.68 17.53 12.72
C LEU A 175 14.57 16.48 13.39
N ALA A 176 14.95 16.68 14.66
CA ALA A 176 15.68 15.69 15.44
C ALA A 176 14.87 14.40 15.64
N ASP A 177 13.58 14.51 15.99
CA ASP A 177 12.68 13.37 16.11
C ASP A 177 12.50 12.65 14.77
N ARG A 178 12.28 13.40 13.68
CA ARG A 178 12.18 12.80 12.33
C ARG A 178 13.46 12.08 11.91
N ALA A 179 14.61 12.66 12.21
CA ALA A 179 15.90 12.02 11.93
C ALA A 179 16.11 10.76 12.78
N SER A 180 15.73 10.78 14.05
CA SER A 180 15.76 9.59 14.92
C SER A 180 14.90 8.46 14.36
N GLY A 181 13.67 8.78 13.93
CA GLY A 181 12.80 7.83 13.26
C GLY A 181 13.39 7.32 11.93
N THR A 182 14.07 8.15 11.17
CA THR A 182 14.75 7.76 9.91
C THR A 182 15.91 6.81 10.18
N ALA A 183 16.75 7.12 11.16
CA ALA A 183 17.86 6.27 11.59
C ALA A 183 17.36 4.90 12.09
N THR A 184 16.30 4.91 12.89
CA THR A 184 15.65 3.67 13.37
C THR A 184 15.12 2.85 12.21
N GLY A 185 14.44 3.48 11.24
CA GLY A 185 13.97 2.81 10.03
C GLY A 185 15.10 2.18 9.20
N LEU A 186 16.22 2.89 9.02
CA LEU A 186 17.41 2.37 8.32
C LEU A 186 18.04 1.18 9.05
N LYS A 187 18.11 1.22 10.38
CA LYS A 187 18.56 0.09 11.20
C LYS A 187 17.63 -1.11 11.05
N SER A 188 16.32 -0.90 11.11
CA SER A 188 15.31 -1.94 10.84
C SER A 188 15.42 -2.52 9.42
N ALA A 189 15.75 -1.69 8.42
CA ALA A 189 15.94 -2.14 7.04
C ALA A 189 17.13 -3.08 6.91
N MET A 190 18.27 -2.71 7.49
CA MET A 190 19.45 -3.57 7.49
C MET A 190 19.25 -4.85 8.29
N LYS A 191 18.56 -4.77 9.43
CA LYS A 191 18.19 -5.96 10.20
C LYS A 191 17.30 -6.91 9.38
N SER A 192 16.31 -6.37 8.68
CA SER A 192 15.43 -7.13 7.78
C SER A 192 16.21 -7.86 6.68
N VAL A 193 17.23 -7.21 6.10
CA VAL A 193 18.15 -7.84 5.13
C VAL A 193 18.96 -8.96 5.77
N PHE A 194 19.61 -8.67 6.88
CA PHE A 194 20.47 -9.63 7.58
C PHE A 194 19.70 -10.88 8.00
N GLU A 195 18.55 -10.75 8.67
CA GLU A 195 17.76 -11.88 9.17
C GLU A 195 17.16 -12.74 8.04
N PHE A 196 17.01 -12.20 6.84
CA PHE A 196 16.47 -12.95 5.71
C PHE A 196 17.48 -13.88 5.06
N TYR A 197 18.72 -13.41 4.87
CA TYR A 197 19.75 -14.18 4.18
C TYR A 197 20.66 -14.96 5.14
N ASN A 198 20.95 -14.42 6.32
CA ASN A 198 21.82 -15.08 7.28
C ASN A 198 21.21 -16.40 7.76
N ALA A 199 22.02 -17.46 7.79
CA ALA A 199 21.65 -18.85 8.03
C ALA A 199 20.81 -19.54 6.92
N TYR A 200 20.41 -18.83 5.86
CA TYR A 200 19.71 -19.40 4.70
C TYR A 200 20.58 -19.45 3.45
N ASP A 201 21.34 -18.40 3.18
CA ASP A 201 22.30 -18.32 2.08
C ASP A 201 23.72 -18.53 2.62
N PRO A 202 24.44 -19.61 2.22
CA PRO A 202 25.76 -19.93 2.74
C PRO A 202 26.82 -18.85 2.44
N ASP A 203 26.77 -18.23 1.26
CA ASP A 203 27.74 -17.21 0.85
C ASP A 203 27.53 -15.93 1.66
N PHE A 204 26.26 -15.51 1.82
CA PHE A 204 25.93 -14.39 2.70
C PHE A 204 26.33 -14.65 4.14
N THR A 205 26.04 -15.85 4.67
CA THR A 205 26.33 -16.23 6.06
C THR A 205 27.83 -16.24 6.34
N TRP A 206 28.65 -16.55 5.34
CA TRP A 206 30.10 -16.49 5.46
C TRP A 206 30.64 -15.05 5.49
N TRP A 207 30.19 -14.20 4.57
CA TRP A 207 30.80 -12.88 4.35
C TRP A 207 30.23 -11.74 5.19
N VAL A 208 28.93 -11.75 5.48
CA VAL A 208 28.20 -10.55 5.94
C VAL A 208 28.12 -10.32 7.46
N PRO A 209 28.20 -11.33 8.36
CA PRO A 209 27.98 -11.11 9.80
C PRO A 209 28.85 -10.02 10.44
N GLN A 210 30.17 -10.03 10.18
CA GLN A 210 31.08 -9.05 10.76
C GLN A 210 30.88 -7.64 10.17
N PRO A 211 30.79 -7.44 8.83
CA PRO A 211 30.42 -6.15 8.25
C PRO A 211 29.08 -5.60 8.75
N TYR A 212 28.07 -6.46 8.91
CA TYR A 212 26.76 -6.06 9.44
C TYR A 212 26.87 -5.55 10.88
N GLN A 213 27.54 -6.30 11.76
CA GLN A 213 27.72 -5.88 13.17
C GLN A 213 28.42 -4.52 13.27
N LYS A 214 29.42 -4.28 12.41
CA LYS A 214 30.13 -3.01 12.35
C LYS A 214 29.23 -1.86 11.90
N LEU A 215 28.40 -2.09 10.89
CA LEU A 215 27.41 -1.10 10.43
C LEU A 215 26.35 -0.82 11.51
N ASP A 216 25.85 -1.85 12.19
CA ASP A 216 24.80 -1.73 13.21
C ASP A 216 25.21 -0.91 14.44
N SER A 217 26.52 -0.91 14.73
CA SER A 217 27.13 -0.28 15.91
C SER A 217 27.79 1.08 15.64
N ALA A 218 27.83 1.54 14.39
CA ALA A 218 28.42 2.82 13.98
C ALA A 218 27.55 4.01 14.44
#